data_AF-A0A9W6WIT3-F1
#
_entry.id   AF-A0A9W6WIT3-F1
#
_cell.length_a   1.000
_cell.length_b   1.000
_cell.length_c   1.000
_cell.angle_alpha   90.00
_cell.angle_beta   90.00
_cell.angle_gamma   90.00
#
_symmetry.space_group_name_H-M   'P 1'
#
loop_
_entity.id
_entity.type
_entity.pdbx_description
1 polymer ?
#
loop_
_entity_poly.entity_id
_entity_poly.type
_entity_poly.pdbx_seq_one_letter_code
_entity_poly.pdbx_strand_id
1 'polypeptide(L)'
;MSPIWGGALLAYWGGALLIAAIFNFMRVTGVIKSFNFTWFNYLRQWFTLPTWFANGKHAQEANTWDIVEGVCTMVGITQLLSAIPGIRSIKQNIITCFNSVFAVSPEQKKTFSGKLINFTGLCISSPFTTLLPSRIESIILLGYFIIHFVFFFIDYHIPAQSYIFDSRRDYFNRLLADRTGILSFAHIPLLIAFAGRNNILCWVTGFNYASFIQFHKVLASMMFLDAMIHSIAYTIIVLGYYVSDLHELYFAAGVAATVLGGVVILFALRPFRNYYYEFFLYTHIVLVIGFIAMCWWHCIDLGWMEWIYSSIALWGFDRFIRIIRIFSFGFHKAELEIVSDDTIKVTVKKPLLFKSGPGHYAFAYFLDPLLFWQSHPFTIMNDGKYIYMFIKAKTGLTKRVFNKLQANNNGKKTMWITLEGPYGAVAPAHKYDSTLLITGGSGFPGICDHAIKLSKKDSSKPIKLVWIARTFSNISFFVKELSQLVNTNVSIDMYLTRETTLDANQLASQFTYQNETQSANDEATSSNEEKEKSGSDNEHTNTKLDHINFKFCRPDLDTLVDKELSASSSGSLAVVTCGPPLMVDTVRNRIANSVVSYPHRLDLFEEYQIW
;
A
#
# COMPACT_ATOMS: atom_id res chain seq x y z
N MET A 1 17.13 35.56 2.85
CA MET A 1 16.71 34.94 1.57
C MET A 1 15.19 34.77 1.55
N SER A 2 14.58 34.76 0.37
CA SER A 2 13.12 34.71 0.26
C SER A 2 12.56 33.31 0.59
N PRO A 3 11.48 33.20 1.39
CA PRO A 3 10.75 31.93 1.64
C PRO A 3 10.11 31.33 0.38
N ILE A 4 10.16 32.04 -0.76
CA ILE A 4 9.53 31.68 -2.02
C ILE A 4 9.88 30.26 -2.48
N TRP A 5 11.12 29.78 -2.29
CA TRP A 5 11.52 28.45 -2.77
C TRP A 5 10.82 27.30 -2.04
N GLY A 6 10.71 27.41 -0.70
CA GLY A 6 9.93 26.46 0.10
C GLY A 6 8.44 26.53 -0.23
N GLY A 7 7.90 27.74 -0.39
CA GLY A 7 6.51 27.96 -0.82
C GLY A 7 6.22 27.41 -2.22
N ALA A 8 7.14 27.57 -3.17
CA ALA A 8 7.01 27.07 -4.54
C ALA A 8 7.06 25.53 -4.59
N LEU A 9 7.86 24.91 -3.73
CA LEU A 9 7.85 23.45 -3.55
C LEU A 9 6.49 22.97 -3.05
N LEU A 10 5.91 23.63 -2.04
CA LEU A 10 4.55 23.33 -1.59
C LEU A 10 3.50 23.57 -2.68
N ALA A 11 3.65 24.64 -3.47
CA ALA A 11 2.73 24.95 -4.56
C ALA A 11 2.73 23.86 -5.65
N TYR A 12 3.89 23.27 -5.95
CA TYR A 12 3.97 22.12 -6.85
C TYR A 12 3.13 20.94 -6.34
N TRP A 13 3.37 20.52 -5.09
CA TRP A 13 2.64 19.41 -4.49
C TRP A 13 1.14 19.72 -4.35
N GLY A 14 0.79 20.94 -3.97
CA GLY A 14 -0.59 21.43 -3.91
C GLY A 14 -1.28 21.34 -5.27
N GLY A 15 -0.62 21.77 -6.34
CA GLY A 15 -1.14 21.67 -7.72
C GLY A 15 -1.31 20.22 -8.18
N ALA A 16 -0.31 19.37 -7.96
CA ALA A 16 -0.39 17.94 -8.31
C ALA A 16 -1.55 17.23 -7.58
N LEU A 17 -1.69 17.49 -6.28
CA LEU A 17 -2.77 16.92 -5.46
C LEU A 17 -4.14 17.50 -5.86
N LEU A 18 -4.22 18.78 -6.21
CA LEU A 18 -5.47 19.40 -6.67
C LEU A 18 -5.96 18.80 -7.99
N ILE A 19 -5.06 18.56 -8.95
CA ILE A 19 -5.41 17.90 -10.21
C ILE A 19 -5.95 16.49 -9.94
N ALA A 20 -5.27 15.72 -9.07
CA ALA A 20 -5.74 14.40 -8.67
C ALA A 20 -7.10 14.46 -7.96
N ALA A 21 -7.32 15.49 -7.12
CA ALA A 21 -8.59 15.73 -6.44
C ALA A 21 -9.75 15.96 -7.41
N ILE A 22 -9.55 16.82 -8.41
CA ILE A 22 -10.55 17.10 -9.45
C ILE A 22 -10.88 15.81 -10.20
N PHE A 23 -9.86 15.02 -10.55
CA PHE A 23 -10.06 13.74 -11.22
C PHE A 23 -10.86 12.74 -10.40
N ASN A 24 -10.52 12.59 -9.12
CA ASN A 24 -11.23 11.71 -8.20
C ASN A 24 -12.67 12.18 -7.98
N PHE A 25 -12.91 13.49 -7.85
CA PHE A 25 -14.25 14.05 -7.76
C PHE A 25 -15.11 13.69 -8.99
N MET A 26 -14.57 13.81 -10.21
CA MET A 26 -15.27 13.40 -11.43
C MET A 26 -15.57 11.90 -11.46
N ARG A 27 -14.67 11.06 -10.94
CA ARG A 27 -14.86 9.61 -10.82
C ARG A 27 -15.97 9.26 -9.82
N VAL A 28 -15.93 9.87 -8.64
CA VAL A 28 -16.89 9.61 -7.55
C VAL A 28 -18.28 10.10 -7.91
N THR A 29 -18.42 11.28 -8.51
CA THR A 29 -19.72 11.81 -8.95
C THR A 29 -20.30 11.06 -10.15
N GLY A 30 -19.46 10.33 -10.89
CA GLY A 30 -19.88 9.59 -12.09
C GLY A 30 -19.95 10.46 -13.35
N VAL A 31 -19.60 11.75 -13.25
CA VAL A 31 -19.41 12.66 -14.38
C VAL A 31 -18.44 12.05 -15.40
N ILE A 32 -17.42 11.33 -14.93
CA ILE A 32 -16.43 10.69 -15.79
C ILE A 32 -17.00 9.63 -16.75
N LYS A 33 -18.21 9.09 -16.49
CA LYS A 33 -18.86 8.14 -17.42
C LYS A 33 -19.24 8.78 -18.74
N SER A 34 -19.53 10.07 -18.73
CA SER A 34 -19.82 10.85 -19.95
C SER A 34 -18.56 11.11 -20.77
N PHE A 35 -17.37 10.89 -20.19
CA PHE A 35 -16.08 11.04 -20.86
C PHE A 35 -15.61 9.68 -21.40
N ASN A 36 -16.17 9.26 -22.53
CA ASN A 36 -15.65 8.15 -23.34
C ASN A 36 -14.95 8.67 -24.61
N PHE A 37 -14.19 9.76 -24.49
CA PHE A 37 -13.45 10.33 -25.60
C PHE A 37 -12.22 9.49 -25.92
N THR A 38 -12.01 9.19 -27.21
CA THR A 38 -10.91 8.35 -27.68
C THR A 38 -9.55 8.86 -27.21
N TRP A 39 -9.29 10.17 -27.28
CA TRP A 39 -8.03 10.78 -26.84
C TRP A 39 -7.78 10.59 -25.34
N PHE A 40 -8.84 10.63 -24.52
CA PHE A 40 -8.74 10.41 -23.08
C PHE A 40 -8.47 8.94 -22.76
N ASN A 41 -9.05 8.02 -23.51
CA ASN A 41 -8.71 6.60 -23.38
C ASN A 41 -7.28 6.28 -23.84
N TYR A 42 -6.74 6.98 -24.85
CA TYR A 42 -5.31 6.91 -25.18
C TYR A 42 -4.45 7.38 -24.00
N LEU A 43 -4.80 8.51 -23.37
CA LEU A 43 -4.10 8.98 -22.18
C LEU A 43 -4.16 7.93 -21.05
N ARG A 44 -5.30 7.25 -20.87
CA ARG A 44 -5.45 6.20 -19.87
C ARG A 44 -4.62 4.95 -20.17
N GLN A 45 -4.61 4.50 -21.43
CA GLN A 45 -3.83 3.37 -21.92
C GLN A 45 -2.33 3.56 -21.67
N TRP A 46 -1.83 4.78 -21.82
CA TRP A 46 -0.39 5.05 -21.76
C TRP A 46 0.08 5.58 -20.41
N PHE A 47 -0.75 6.30 -19.67
CA PHE A 47 -0.29 7.02 -18.47
C PHE A 47 -0.98 6.60 -17.19
N THR A 48 -2.29 6.36 -17.20
CA THR A 48 -3.02 6.19 -15.92
C THR A 48 -3.18 4.75 -15.48
N LEU A 49 -3.31 3.83 -16.43
CA LEU A 49 -3.59 2.42 -16.15
C LEU A 49 -2.37 1.51 -16.16
N PRO A 50 -1.39 1.57 -17.08
CA PRO A 50 -0.38 0.51 -17.18
C PRO A 50 0.69 0.56 -16.09
N THR A 51 1.35 -0.58 -15.86
CA THR A 51 2.56 -0.66 -15.03
C THR A 51 3.76 0.05 -15.66
N TRP A 52 4.78 0.34 -14.85
CA TRP A 52 6.00 1.01 -15.29
C TRP A 52 6.79 0.20 -16.33
N PHE A 53 6.81 -1.14 -16.19
CA PHE A 53 7.50 -2.04 -17.12
C PHE A 53 6.51 -2.87 -17.93
N ALA A 54 6.81 -3.11 -19.21
CA ALA A 54 6.06 -4.04 -20.07
C ALA A 54 5.91 -5.44 -19.44
N ASN A 55 6.87 -5.85 -18.59
CA ASN A 55 6.88 -7.14 -17.90
C ASN A 55 6.01 -7.19 -16.64
N GLY A 56 5.18 -6.17 -16.35
CA GLY A 56 4.25 -6.21 -15.22
C GLY A 56 4.96 -6.15 -13.87
N LYS A 57 5.89 -5.21 -13.70
CA LYS A 57 6.50 -4.89 -12.40
C LYS A 57 5.97 -3.53 -11.93
N HIS A 58 4.96 -3.52 -11.07
CA HIS A 58 4.53 -2.34 -10.32
C HIS A 58 4.26 -2.70 -8.87
N ALA A 59 3.54 -3.80 -8.64
CA ALA A 59 3.31 -4.35 -7.32
C ALA A 59 4.55 -5.11 -6.77
N GLN A 60 5.59 -5.30 -7.59
CA GLN A 60 6.88 -5.87 -7.19
C GLN A 60 7.88 -4.78 -6.77
N GLU A 61 8.67 -5.06 -5.74
CA GLU A 61 9.78 -4.19 -5.33
C GLU A 61 10.90 -4.22 -6.38
N ALA A 62 11.36 -3.05 -6.79
CA ALA A 62 12.41 -2.87 -7.77
C ALA A 62 13.66 -2.29 -7.12
N ASN A 63 14.82 -2.74 -7.58
CA ASN A 63 16.10 -2.15 -7.18
C ASN A 63 16.37 -0.84 -7.92
N THR A 64 17.39 -0.10 -7.47
CA THR A 64 17.83 1.14 -8.12
C THR A 64 18.11 1.00 -9.62
N TRP A 65 18.56 -0.16 -10.08
CA TRP A 65 18.86 -0.40 -11.50
C TRP A 65 17.62 -0.66 -12.33
N ASP A 66 16.66 -1.39 -11.79
CA ASP A 66 15.33 -1.54 -12.38
C ASP A 66 14.74 -0.13 -12.60
N ILE A 67 14.77 0.75 -11.58
CA ILE A 67 14.26 2.14 -11.70
C ILE A 67 14.92 2.91 -12.85
N VAL A 68 16.25 2.87 -12.94
CA VAL A 68 17.00 3.50 -14.04
C VAL A 68 16.54 2.94 -15.38
N GLU A 69 16.51 1.62 -15.56
CA GLU A 69 16.07 0.95 -16.78
C GLU A 69 14.64 1.34 -17.19
N GLY A 70 13.74 1.47 -16.22
CA GLY A 70 12.37 1.87 -16.47
C GLY A 70 12.22 3.33 -16.89
N VAL A 71 12.99 4.25 -16.30
CA VAL A 71 13.08 5.64 -16.78
C VAL A 71 13.60 5.68 -18.22
N CYS A 72 14.63 4.89 -18.53
CA CYS A 72 15.16 4.79 -19.90
C CYS A 72 14.09 4.31 -20.89
N THR A 73 13.25 3.35 -20.46
CA THR A 73 12.19 2.75 -21.29
C THR A 73 11.09 3.76 -21.58
N MET A 74 10.69 4.54 -20.58
CA MET A 74 9.65 5.57 -20.71
C MET A 74 10.05 6.70 -21.67
N VAL A 75 11.33 7.11 -21.64
CA VAL A 75 11.84 8.19 -22.51
C VAL A 75 12.29 7.65 -23.88
N GLY A 76 12.26 6.33 -24.11
CA GLY A 76 12.70 5.71 -25.37
C GLY A 76 14.23 5.71 -25.57
N ILE A 77 15.00 5.84 -24.49
CA ILE A 77 16.47 5.98 -24.48
C ILE A 77 17.16 4.65 -24.06
N THR A 78 16.41 3.56 -23.86
CA THR A 78 16.97 2.25 -23.45
C THR A 78 18.15 1.79 -24.30
N GLN A 79 18.13 2.02 -25.60
CA GLN A 79 19.23 1.67 -26.51
C GLN A 79 20.47 2.57 -26.35
N LEU A 80 20.28 3.84 -25.97
CA LEU A 80 21.35 4.83 -25.83
C LEU A 80 22.17 4.60 -24.54
N LEU A 81 21.50 4.24 -23.44
CA LEU A 81 22.15 4.05 -22.13
C LEU A 81 22.92 2.73 -22.05
N SER A 82 22.50 1.69 -22.79
CA SER A 82 23.28 0.46 -22.97
C SER A 82 24.57 0.66 -23.77
N ALA A 83 24.69 1.76 -24.52
CA ALA A 83 25.82 2.05 -25.40
C ALA A 83 26.95 2.88 -24.74
N ILE A 84 26.74 3.41 -23.52
CA ILE A 84 27.74 4.25 -22.82
C ILE A 84 28.59 3.39 -21.86
N PRO A 85 29.87 3.10 -22.17
CA PRO A 85 30.71 2.22 -21.35
C PRO A 85 30.92 2.72 -19.91
N GLY A 86 30.91 4.04 -19.70
CA GLY A 86 31.16 4.67 -18.40
C GLY A 86 30.11 4.34 -17.32
N ILE A 87 28.85 4.10 -17.70
CA ILE A 87 27.76 3.82 -16.76
C ILE A 87 27.91 2.43 -16.12
N ARG A 88 28.42 1.44 -16.88
CA ARG A 88 28.75 0.10 -16.34
C ARG A 88 29.90 0.18 -15.32
N SER A 89 30.89 1.04 -15.57
CA SER A 89 32.02 1.25 -14.64
C SER A 89 31.57 1.90 -13.33
N ILE A 90 30.73 2.95 -13.41
CA ILE A 90 30.13 3.60 -12.22
C ILE A 90 29.28 2.61 -11.41
N LYS A 91 28.47 1.79 -12.10
CA LYS A 91 27.70 0.70 -11.48
C LYS A 91 28.60 -0.23 -10.68
N GLN A 92 29.69 -0.69 -11.28
CA GLN A 92 30.62 -1.62 -10.63
C GLN A 92 31.36 -0.98 -9.46
N ASN A 93 31.75 0.30 -9.58
CA ASN A 93 32.46 1.03 -8.53
C ASN A 93 31.58 1.33 -7.31
N ILE A 94 30.31 1.71 -7.50
CA ILE A 94 29.35 1.92 -6.41
C ILE A 94 29.07 0.61 -5.67
N ILE A 95 28.85 -0.49 -6.41
CA ILE A 95 28.66 -1.82 -5.82
C ILE A 95 29.90 -2.23 -5.03
N THR A 96 31.11 -2.03 -5.59
CA THR A 96 32.36 -2.42 -4.93
C THR A 96 32.63 -1.61 -3.65
N CYS A 97 32.36 -0.30 -3.67
CA CYS A 97 32.50 0.58 -2.51
C CYS A 97 31.47 0.28 -1.41
N PHE A 98 30.22 -0.02 -1.77
CA PHE A 98 29.22 -0.43 -0.78
C PHE A 98 29.55 -1.81 -0.18
N ASN A 99 30.05 -2.72 -1.01
CA ASN A 99 30.47 -4.05 -0.58
C ASN A 99 31.67 -4.01 0.38
N SER A 100 32.58 -3.03 0.26
CA SER A 100 33.73 -2.91 1.17
C SER A 100 33.35 -2.34 2.54
N VAL A 101 32.34 -1.47 2.63
CA VAL A 101 31.85 -0.89 3.89
C VAL A 101 31.10 -1.92 4.75
N PHE A 102 30.41 -2.88 4.13
CA PHE A 102 29.63 -3.92 4.82
C PHE A 102 30.22 -5.33 4.68
N ALA A 103 31.48 -5.46 4.29
CA ALA A 103 32.16 -6.74 4.14
C ALA A 103 32.31 -7.44 5.50
N VAL A 104 31.61 -8.55 5.68
CA VAL A 104 31.78 -9.44 6.83
C VAL A 104 32.89 -10.46 6.51
N SER A 105 33.90 -10.55 7.39
CA SER A 105 35.04 -11.45 7.19
C SER A 105 34.61 -12.94 7.14
N PRO A 106 35.38 -13.81 6.46
CA PRO A 106 35.07 -15.25 6.38
C PRO A 106 34.97 -15.94 7.75
N GLU A 107 35.73 -15.49 8.75
CA GLU A 107 35.65 -15.99 10.13
C GLU A 107 34.35 -15.57 10.82
N GLN A 108 33.92 -14.32 10.65
CA GLN A 108 32.65 -13.85 11.21
C GLN A 108 31.44 -14.59 10.62
N LYS A 109 31.48 -15.00 9.35
CA LYS A 109 30.43 -15.82 8.72
C LYS A 109 30.21 -17.19 9.39
N LYS A 110 31.22 -17.77 10.07
CA LYS A 110 31.06 -19.03 10.81
C LYS A 110 30.31 -18.85 12.13
N THR A 111 30.37 -17.66 12.73
CA THR A 111 29.75 -17.34 14.03
C THR A 111 28.30 -16.87 13.88
N PHE A 112 27.94 -16.38 12.70
CA PHE A 112 26.64 -15.78 12.45
C PHE A 112 25.58 -16.79 11.97
N SER A 113 24.42 -16.76 12.61
CA SER A 113 23.22 -17.50 12.20
C SER A 113 22.90 -17.30 10.71
N GLY A 114 22.40 -18.33 10.02
CA GLY A 114 22.03 -18.27 8.60
C GLY A 114 21.07 -17.12 8.23
N LYS A 115 20.30 -16.59 9.18
CA LYS A 115 19.50 -15.36 8.99
C LYS A 115 20.35 -14.11 8.79
N LEU A 116 21.48 -13.97 9.50
CA LEU A 116 22.35 -12.81 9.39
C LEU A 116 23.25 -12.88 8.14
N ILE A 117 23.62 -14.08 7.70
CA ILE A 117 24.32 -14.29 6.42
C ILE A 117 23.42 -13.89 5.24
N ASN A 118 22.13 -14.28 5.27
CA ASN A 118 21.15 -13.84 4.27
C ASN A 118 20.86 -12.33 4.36
N PHE A 119 20.87 -11.75 5.57
CA PHE A 119 20.72 -10.30 5.79
C PHE A 119 21.86 -9.51 5.14
N THR A 120 23.11 -9.90 5.42
CA THR A 120 24.29 -9.23 4.86
C THR A 120 24.32 -9.36 3.33
N GLY A 121 24.08 -10.55 2.77
CA GLY A 121 24.02 -10.75 1.31
C GLY A 121 22.94 -9.90 0.61
N LEU A 122 21.76 -9.73 1.22
CA LEU A 122 20.67 -8.95 0.65
C LEU A 122 20.93 -7.42 0.75
N CYS A 123 21.49 -6.94 1.87
CA CYS A 123 21.97 -5.55 2.03
C CYS A 123 22.97 -5.18 0.93
N ILE A 124 23.90 -6.09 0.64
CA ILE A 124 25.03 -5.92 -0.26
C ILE A 124 24.57 -5.86 -1.73
N SER A 125 23.58 -6.66 -2.13
CA SER A 125 23.15 -6.70 -3.54
C SER A 125 22.24 -5.55 -3.99
N SER A 126 21.42 -4.98 -3.08
CA SER A 126 20.55 -3.83 -3.40
C SER A 126 19.96 -3.21 -2.11
N PRO A 127 20.65 -2.23 -1.49
CA PRO A 127 20.17 -1.61 -0.25
C PRO A 127 18.94 -0.71 -0.48
N PHE A 128 18.77 -0.21 -1.70
CA PHE A 128 17.69 0.68 -2.12
C PHE A 128 16.74 -0.07 -3.05
N THR A 129 15.70 -0.67 -2.49
CA THR A 129 14.58 -1.17 -3.29
C THR A 129 13.30 -0.47 -2.86
N THR A 130 12.50 -0.05 -3.83
CA THR A 130 11.20 0.56 -3.56
C THR A 130 10.14 -0.10 -4.44
N LEU A 131 8.87 -0.08 -4.00
CA LEU A 131 7.79 -0.42 -4.92
C LEU A 131 7.81 0.63 -6.02
N LEU A 132 7.75 0.16 -7.26
CA LEU A 132 7.83 1.08 -8.39
C LEU A 132 6.61 1.99 -8.37
N PRO A 133 6.83 3.31 -8.46
CA PRO A 133 5.70 4.21 -8.62
C PRO A 133 4.89 3.83 -9.87
N SER A 134 3.57 4.02 -9.79
CA SER A 134 2.72 3.97 -10.97
C SER A 134 3.17 5.05 -11.97
N ARG A 135 2.80 4.95 -13.25
CA ARG A 135 3.22 5.97 -14.22
C ARG A 135 2.78 7.39 -13.83
N ILE A 136 1.59 7.54 -13.25
CA ILE A 136 1.14 8.83 -12.67
C ILE A 136 2.06 9.27 -11.54
N GLU A 137 2.31 8.41 -10.56
CA GLU A 137 3.19 8.72 -9.43
C GLU A 137 4.58 9.14 -9.91
N SER A 138 5.11 8.46 -10.93
CA SER A 138 6.40 8.80 -11.53
C SER A 138 6.39 10.11 -12.30
N ILE A 139 5.32 10.48 -13.00
CA ILE A 139 5.20 11.78 -13.65
C ILE A 139 5.20 12.89 -12.61
N ILE A 140 4.48 12.69 -11.49
CA ILE A 140 4.50 13.62 -10.35
C ILE A 140 5.92 13.69 -9.76
N LEU A 141 6.58 12.56 -9.54
CA LEU A 141 7.94 12.58 -9.01
C LEU A 141 8.94 13.22 -9.98
N LEU A 142 8.82 12.99 -11.29
CA LEU A 142 9.66 13.60 -12.31
C LEU A 142 9.48 15.12 -12.35
N GLY A 143 8.24 15.60 -12.33
CA GLY A 143 7.95 17.04 -12.26
C GLY A 143 8.55 17.67 -10.99
N TYR A 144 8.41 16.99 -9.85
CA TYR A 144 9.06 17.38 -8.60
C TYR A 144 10.59 17.46 -8.74
N PHE A 145 11.25 16.42 -9.29
CA PHE A 145 12.70 16.43 -9.47
C PHE A 145 13.18 17.54 -10.40
N ILE A 146 12.46 17.82 -11.49
CA ILE A 146 12.79 18.92 -12.41
C ILE A 146 12.71 20.25 -11.67
N ILE A 147 11.62 20.50 -10.94
CA ILE A 147 11.44 21.76 -10.21
C ILE A 147 12.46 21.91 -9.09
N HIS A 148 12.72 20.85 -8.33
CA HIS A 148 13.72 20.85 -7.26
C HIS A 148 15.13 21.09 -7.81
N PHE A 149 15.49 20.43 -8.93
CA PHE A 149 16.73 20.71 -9.66
C PHE A 149 16.81 22.16 -10.11
N VAL A 150 15.75 22.71 -10.68
CA VAL A 150 15.71 24.12 -11.11
C VAL A 150 15.93 25.08 -9.93
N PHE A 151 15.32 24.81 -8.77
CA PHE A 151 15.51 25.63 -7.56
C PHE A 151 16.96 25.64 -7.07
N PHE A 152 17.71 24.56 -7.26
CA PHE A 152 19.13 24.53 -6.92
C PHE A 152 19.96 25.55 -7.67
N PHE A 153 19.62 25.92 -8.91
CA PHE A 153 20.51 26.68 -9.79
C PHE A 153 20.03 28.10 -10.14
N ILE A 154 18.73 28.39 -10.00
CA ILE A 154 18.18 29.69 -10.41
C ILE A 154 18.46 30.78 -9.37
N ASP A 155 18.65 32.03 -9.82
CA ASP A 155 18.59 33.23 -8.95
C ASP A 155 19.65 33.27 -7.83
N TYR A 156 20.92 33.01 -8.16
CA TYR A 156 22.04 33.36 -7.28
C TYR A 156 22.63 34.71 -7.68
N HIS A 157 22.32 35.73 -6.89
CA HIS A 157 22.89 37.07 -7.05
C HIS A 157 24.15 37.21 -6.19
N ILE A 158 25.32 37.15 -6.83
CA ILE A 158 26.63 37.30 -6.17
C ILE A 158 27.15 38.71 -6.47
N PRO A 159 27.19 39.64 -5.49
CA PRO A 159 27.73 40.97 -5.69
C PRO A 159 29.24 40.93 -5.94
N ALA A 160 29.77 41.91 -6.68
CA ALA A 160 31.20 42.00 -7.00
C ALA A 160 32.07 42.25 -5.76
N GLN A 161 31.51 42.87 -4.72
CA GLN A 161 32.13 43.04 -3.39
C GLN A 161 31.11 42.68 -2.32
N SER A 162 31.52 41.90 -1.32
CA SER A 162 30.71 41.57 -0.14
C SER A 162 31.38 42.17 1.09
N TYR A 163 30.58 42.79 1.97
CA TYR A 163 31.06 43.32 3.25
C TYR A 163 31.22 42.23 4.33
N ILE A 164 30.66 41.04 4.10
CA ILE A 164 30.55 39.97 5.11
C ILE A 164 31.47 38.78 4.78
N PHE A 165 31.75 38.54 3.50
CA PHE A 165 32.54 37.40 3.05
C PHE A 165 33.74 37.85 2.23
N ASP A 166 34.94 37.46 2.66
CA ASP A 166 36.20 37.82 2.01
C ASP A 166 36.36 37.17 0.63
N SER A 167 35.71 36.01 0.42
CA SER A 167 35.80 35.27 -0.83
C SER A 167 34.45 35.10 -1.52
N ARG A 168 34.46 35.20 -2.86
CA ARG A 168 33.29 34.90 -3.71
C ARG A 168 32.78 33.48 -3.49
N ARG A 169 33.68 32.55 -3.17
CA ARG A 169 33.37 31.14 -2.91
C ARG A 169 32.54 31.00 -1.64
N ASP A 170 32.92 31.67 -0.56
CA ASP A 170 32.22 31.60 0.72
C ASP A 170 30.86 32.26 0.66
N TYR A 171 30.76 33.38 -0.08
CA TYR A 171 29.47 33.99 -0.39
C TYR A 171 28.54 33.00 -1.12
N PHE A 172 29.03 32.34 -2.18
CA PHE A 172 28.24 31.34 -2.89
C PHE A 172 27.85 30.16 -2.00
N ASN A 173 28.80 29.63 -1.21
CA ASN A 173 28.54 28.56 -0.26
C ASN A 173 27.45 28.97 0.73
N ARG A 174 27.45 30.21 1.22
CA ARG A 174 26.40 30.73 2.11
C ARG A 174 25.04 30.73 1.44
N LEU A 175 24.96 31.25 0.21
CA LEU A 175 23.69 31.25 -0.53
C LEU A 175 23.17 29.83 -0.77
N LEU A 176 24.05 28.91 -1.15
CA LEU A 176 23.72 27.50 -1.37
C LEU A 176 23.25 26.83 -0.06
N ALA A 177 23.95 27.09 1.05
CA ALA A 177 23.61 26.56 2.35
C ALA A 177 22.24 27.03 2.82
N ASP A 178 21.95 28.33 2.72
CA ASP A 178 20.66 28.89 3.10
C ASP A 178 19.53 28.31 2.25
N ARG A 179 19.74 28.19 0.93
CA ARG A 179 18.73 27.62 0.02
C ARG A 179 18.40 26.17 0.33
N THR A 180 19.43 25.35 0.50
CA THR A 180 19.26 23.92 0.81
C THR A 180 18.68 23.70 2.20
N GLY A 181 19.00 24.55 3.17
CA GLY A 181 18.34 24.57 4.48
C GLY A 181 16.83 24.83 4.38
N ILE A 182 16.43 25.88 3.66
CA ILE A 182 15.01 26.23 3.44
C ILE A 182 14.28 25.09 2.71
N LEU A 183 14.86 24.53 1.65
CA LEU A 183 14.27 23.41 0.93
C LEU A 183 14.12 22.20 1.84
N SER A 184 15.14 21.84 2.64
CA SER A 184 15.08 20.73 3.58
C SER A 184 13.91 20.90 4.57
N PHE A 185 13.79 22.07 5.21
CA PHE A 185 12.69 22.36 6.14
C PHE A 185 11.31 22.33 5.46
N ALA A 186 11.22 22.81 4.22
CA ALA A 186 9.98 22.79 3.46
C ALA A 186 9.44 21.37 3.17
N HIS A 187 10.31 20.36 3.14
CA HIS A 187 9.88 18.97 2.99
C HIS A 187 9.23 18.41 4.27
N ILE A 188 9.65 18.85 5.46
CA ILE A 188 9.27 18.19 6.72
C ILE A 188 7.74 18.09 6.92
N PRO A 189 6.93 19.13 6.67
CA PRO A 189 5.47 19.00 6.77
C PRO A 189 4.88 18.01 5.78
N LEU A 190 5.38 17.99 4.53
CA LEU A 190 4.94 17.04 3.50
C LEU A 190 5.26 15.60 3.90
N LEU A 191 6.44 15.35 4.46
CA LEU A 191 6.83 14.03 4.95
C LEU A 191 5.84 13.49 5.97
N ILE A 192 5.47 14.32 6.94
CA ILE A 192 4.55 13.96 8.01
C ILE A 192 3.13 13.77 7.44
N ALA A 193 2.67 14.68 6.58
CA ALA A 193 1.36 14.56 5.94
C ALA A 193 1.22 13.25 5.16
N PHE A 194 2.25 12.88 4.38
CA PHE A 194 2.21 11.69 3.53
C PHE A 194 2.38 10.38 4.31
N ALA A 195 2.98 10.41 5.51
CA ALA A 195 3.07 9.25 6.39
C ALA A 195 1.83 9.04 7.29
N GLY A 196 0.95 10.03 7.40
CA GLY A 196 -0.25 9.96 8.25
C GLY A 196 -1.23 8.88 7.79
N ARG A 197 -1.82 8.12 8.73
CA ARG A 197 -2.85 7.11 8.41
C ARG A 197 -4.21 7.77 8.16
N ASN A 198 -4.49 8.86 8.87
CA ASN A 198 -5.71 9.66 8.71
C ASN A 198 -5.47 10.81 7.73
N ASN A 199 -4.94 10.45 6.57
CA ASN A 199 -4.60 11.42 5.55
C ASN A 199 -5.84 11.74 4.70
N ILE A 200 -6.41 12.93 4.92
CA ILE A 200 -7.53 13.48 4.14
C ILE A 200 -7.16 13.55 2.65
N LEU A 201 -5.88 13.72 2.33
CA LEU A 201 -5.40 13.77 0.95
C LEU A 201 -5.67 12.45 0.22
N CYS A 202 -5.57 11.28 0.89
CA CYS A 202 -5.94 10.01 0.26
C CYS A 202 -7.41 9.99 -0.19
N TRP A 203 -8.31 10.53 0.64
CA TRP A 203 -9.73 10.59 0.31
C TRP A 203 -10.01 11.56 -0.83
N VAL A 204 -9.38 12.74 -0.79
CA VAL A 204 -9.59 13.80 -1.77
C VAL A 204 -8.99 13.42 -3.13
N THR A 205 -7.73 12.95 -3.18
CA THR A 205 -7.04 12.64 -4.44
C THR A 205 -7.37 11.27 -5.02
N GLY A 206 -7.94 10.37 -4.22
CA GLY A 206 -8.18 8.99 -4.62
C GLY A 206 -6.92 8.14 -4.73
N PHE A 207 -5.75 8.66 -4.33
CA PHE A 207 -4.54 7.84 -4.23
C PHE A 207 -4.61 6.91 -3.03
N ASN A 208 -4.01 5.74 -3.20
CA ASN A 208 -3.90 4.76 -2.14
C ASN A 208 -2.85 5.20 -1.11
N TYR A 209 -3.00 4.76 0.14
CA TYR A 209 -2.02 5.03 1.19
C TYR A 209 -0.60 4.55 0.80
N ALA A 210 -0.49 3.47 0.03
CA ALA A 210 0.78 2.99 -0.51
C ALA A 210 1.49 4.05 -1.37
N SER A 211 0.77 4.80 -2.21
CA SER A 211 1.30 5.87 -3.05
C SER A 211 1.88 7.02 -2.21
N PHE A 212 1.15 7.44 -1.17
CA PHE A 212 1.65 8.47 -0.24
C PHE A 212 2.90 8.02 0.51
N ILE A 213 2.98 6.75 0.91
CA ILE A 213 4.19 6.18 1.51
C ILE A 213 5.36 6.13 0.51
N GLN A 214 5.11 6.02 -0.79
CA GLN A 214 6.17 6.20 -1.80
C GLN A 214 6.66 7.64 -1.84
N PHE A 215 5.75 8.61 -1.90
CA PHE A 215 6.11 10.02 -1.89
C PHE A 215 6.89 10.41 -0.62
N HIS A 216 6.48 9.90 0.55
CA HIS A 216 7.19 10.08 1.81
C HIS A 216 8.66 9.62 1.72
N LYS A 217 8.93 8.44 1.16
CA LYS A 217 10.31 7.91 1.06
C LYS A 217 11.19 8.73 0.11
N VAL A 218 10.64 9.12 -1.04
CA VAL A 218 11.38 9.93 -2.03
C VAL A 218 11.70 11.31 -1.45
N LEU A 219 10.70 11.98 -0.88
CA LEU A 219 10.90 13.28 -0.25
C LEU A 219 11.82 13.21 0.97
N ALA A 220 11.81 12.11 1.74
CA ALA A 220 12.69 11.97 2.91
C ALA A 220 14.16 11.89 2.47
N SER A 221 14.41 11.21 1.35
CA SER A 221 15.75 11.10 0.76
C SER A 221 16.24 12.46 0.26
N MET A 222 15.37 13.24 -0.40
CA MET A 222 15.71 14.59 -0.88
C MET A 222 15.87 15.59 0.26
N MET A 223 15.01 15.55 1.27
CA MET A 223 15.13 16.37 2.49
C MET A 223 16.47 16.16 3.18
N PHE A 224 16.90 14.90 3.30
CA PHE A 224 18.20 14.56 3.89
C PHE A 224 19.37 14.98 2.99
N LEU A 225 19.25 14.83 1.67
CA LEU A 225 20.26 15.35 0.73
C LEU A 225 20.43 16.86 0.87
N ASP A 226 19.32 17.60 0.94
CA ASP A 226 19.30 19.04 1.15
C ASP A 226 19.95 19.42 2.49
N ALA A 227 19.61 18.70 3.58
CA ALA A 227 20.23 18.91 4.89
C ALA A 227 21.74 18.62 4.90
N MET A 228 22.17 17.59 4.16
CA MET A 228 23.58 17.23 4.04
C MET A 228 24.36 18.30 3.26
N ILE A 229 23.82 18.80 2.14
CA ILE A 229 24.44 19.89 1.37
C ILE A 229 24.52 21.16 2.22
N HIS A 230 23.44 21.51 2.93
CA HIS A 230 23.41 22.62 3.90
C HIS A 230 24.53 22.48 4.93
N SER A 231 24.64 21.31 5.57
CA SER A 231 25.63 21.05 6.61
C SER A 231 27.07 21.12 6.08
N ILE A 232 27.33 20.55 4.90
CA ILE A 232 28.65 20.58 4.25
C ILE A 232 29.03 22.01 3.88
N ALA A 233 28.11 22.77 3.28
CA ALA A 233 28.37 24.15 2.88
C ALA A 233 28.66 25.04 4.09
N TYR A 234 27.90 24.92 5.18
CA TYR A 234 28.21 25.62 6.43
C TYR A 234 29.55 25.19 7.04
N THR A 235 29.86 23.90 7.04
CA THR A 235 31.15 23.39 7.53
C THR A 235 32.35 23.98 6.76
N ILE A 236 32.20 24.17 5.43
CA ILE A 236 33.23 24.82 4.61
C ILE A 236 33.38 26.31 4.97
N ILE A 237 32.27 27.02 5.22
CA ILE A 237 32.28 28.45 5.58
C ILE A 237 32.96 28.68 6.92
N VAL A 238 32.69 27.82 7.92
CA VAL A 238 33.21 27.98 9.28
C VAL A 238 34.54 27.24 9.49
N LEU A 239 35.22 26.87 8.40
CA LEU A 239 36.49 26.16 8.46
C LEU A 239 37.52 27.01 9.22
N GLY A 240 37.93 26.55 10.39
CA GLY A 240 38.80 27.28 11.33
C GLY A 240 38.10 27.78 12.60
N TYR A 241 36.77 27.94 12.57
CA TYR A 241 35.95 28.35 13.72
C TYR A 241 34.95 27.28 14.17
N TYR A 242 34.87 26.14 13.45
CA TYR A 242 33.92 25.05 13.70
C TYR A 242 33.78 24.63 15.17
N VAL A 243 34.89 24.50 15.90
CA VAL A 243 34.86 24.12 17.33
C VAL A 243 34.24 25.21 18.18
N SER A 244 34.50 26.48 17.86
CA SER A 244 33.88 27.62 18.53
C SER A 244 32.37 27.63 18.28
N ASP A 245 31.97 27.48 17.02
CA ASP A 245 30.54 27.49 16.63
C ASP A 245 29.78 26.29 17.23
N LEU A 246 30.43 25.16 17.44
CA LEU A 246 29.84 24.02 18.15
C LEU A 246 29.44 24.31 19.61
N HIS A 247 29.97 25.37 20.24
CA HIS A 247 29.49 25.80 21.55
C HIS A 247 28.15 26.52 21.48
N GLU A 248 27.76 27.03 20.30
CA GLU A 248 26.46 27.65 20.09
C GLU A 248 25.37 26.59 19.90
N LEU A 249 24.29 26.72 20.69
CA LEU A 249 23.22 25.72 20.73
C LEU A 249 22.58 25.49 19.35
N TYR A 250 22.33 26.55 18.59
CA TYR A 250 21.69 26.43 17.27
C TYR A 250 22.56 25.59 16.32
N PHE A 251 23.89 25.77 16.35
CA PHE A 251 24.81 25.09 15.44
C PHE A 251 24.99 23.62 15.86
N ALA A 252 25.17 23.37 17.16
CA ALA A 252 25.21 22.02 17.72
C ALA A 252 23.91 21.24 17.44
N ALA A 253 22.75 21.88 17.58
CA ALA A 253 21.45 21.31 17.26
C ALA A 253 21.31 21.00 15.75
N GLY A 254 21.82 21.86 14.87
CA GLY A 254 21.86 21.60 13.43
C GLY A 254 22.69 20.36 13.07
N VAL A 255 23.88 20.23 13.65
CA VAL A 255 24.73 19.04 13.49
C VAL A 255 24.01 17.78 14.00
N ALA A 256 23.42 17.85 15.19
CA ALA A 256 22.66 16.75 15.76
C ALA A 256 21.44 16.35 14.91
N ALA A 257 20.72 17.32 14.35
CA ALA A 257 19.60 17.08 13.44
C ALA A 257 20.03 16.31 12.19
N THR A 258 21.12 16.72 11.55
CA THR A 258 21.66 16.03 10.36
C THR A 258 22.09 14.60 10.70
N VAL A 259 22.78 14.38 11.83
CA VAL A 259 23.16 13.03 12.28
C VAL A 259 21.93 12.16 12.53
N LEU A 260 20.93 12.66 13.27
CA LEU A 260 19.69 11.94 13.52
C LEU A 260 18.96 11.60 12.22
N GLY A 261 18.87 12.55 11.28
CA GLY A 261 18.29 12.33 9.95
C GLY A 261 18.99 11.20 9.20
N GLY A 262 20.32 11.16 9.22
CA GLY A 262 21.09 10.07 8.61
C GLY A 262 20.82 8.71 9.26
N VAL A 263 20.74 8.67 10.59
CA VAL A 263 20.42 7.44 11.35
C VAL A 263 18.99 6.96 11.06
N VAL A 264 18.03 7.88 10.91
CA VAL A 264 16.65 7.58 10.49
C VAL A 264 16.64 6.88 9.14
N ILE A 265 17.35 7.42 8.15
CA ILE A 265 17.44 6.84 6.80
C ILE A 265 18.12 5.46 6.84
N LEU A 266 19.19 5.31 7.62
CA LEU A 266 19.91 4.04 7.77
C LEU A 266 19.00 2.92 8.31
N PHE A 267 18.27 3.17 9.40
CA PHE A 267 17.34 2.18 9.95
C PHE A 267 16.08 1.98 9.08
N ALA A 268 15.76 2.94 8.21
CA ALA A 268 14.69 2.83 7.22
C ALA A 268 15.06 2.02 5.97
N LEU A 269 16.30 1.52 5.87
CA LEU A 269 16.69 0.60 4.79
C LEU A 269 15.88 -0.71 4.88
N ARG A 270 15.64 -1.33 3.71
CA ARG A 270 14.82 -2.54 3.57
C ARG A 270 15.19 -3.69 4.50
N PRO A 271 16.48 -4.03 4.68
CA PRO A 271 16.86 -5.18 5.50
C PRO A 271 16.33 -5.03 6.94
N PHE A 272 16.48 -3.85 7.53
CA PHE A 272 15.95 -3.58 8.86
C PHE A 272 14.42 -3.64 8.90
N ARG A 273 13.74 -3.03 7.92
CA ARG A 273 12.28 -3.01 7.83
C ARG A 273 11.64 -4.38 7.62
N ASN A 274 12.26 -5.26 6.82
CA ASN A 274 11.67 -6.54 6.45
C ASN A 274 11.90 -7.62 7.52
N TYR A 275 13.08 -7.64 8.13
CA TYR A 275 13.42 -8.63 9.14
C TYR A 275 13.00 -8.21 10.56
N TYR A 276 13.02 -6.91 10.85
CA TYR A 276 12.78 -6.36 12.18
C TYR A 276 11.78 -5.18 12.13
N TYR A 277 10.62 -5.40 11.51
CA TYR A 277 9.61 -4.35 11.29
C TYR A 277 9.21 -3.57 12.56
N GLU A 278 8.94 -4.27 13.66
CA GLU A 278 8.57 -3.63 14.93
C GLU A 278 9.69 -2.74 15.47
N PHE A 279 10.92 -3.26 15.51
CA PHE A 279 12.09 -2.51 15.95
C PHE A 279 12.34 -1.27 15.09
N PHE A 280 12.23 -1.41 13.76
CA PHE A 280 12.28 -0.30 12.82
C PHE A 280 11.23 0.76 13.17
N LEU A 281 9.97 0.37 13.33
CA LEU A 281 8.86 1.31 13.54
C LEU A 281 9.06 2.13 14.82
N TYR A 282 9.37 1.49 15.95
CA TYR A 282 9.58 2.19 17.22
C TYR A 282 10.81 3.09 17.18
N THR A 283 11.94 2.58 16.68
CA THR A 283 13.19 3.35 16.57
C THR A 283 13.01 4.54 15.66
N HIS A 284 12.33 4.38 14.52
CA HIS A 284 12.04 5.47 13.59
C HIS A 284 11.21 6.58 14.25
N ILE A 285 10.16 6.24 15.02
CA ILE A 285 9.35 7.23 15.73
C ILE A 285 10.19 7.99 16.75
N VAL A 286 10.98 7.30 17.59
CA VAL A 286 11.82 7.94 18.62
C VAL A 286 12.86 8.88 17.97
N LEU A 287 13.53 8.42 16.92
CA LEU A 287 14.52 9.22 16.20
C LEU A 287 13.88 10.44 15.52
N VAL A 288 12.67 10.32 14.97
CA VAL A 288 11.94 11.44 14.38
C VAL A 288 11.53 12.48 15.44
N ILE A 289 11.14 12.06 16.65
CA ILE A 289 10.91 13.00 17.77
C ILE A 289 12.20 13.78 18.06
N GLY A 290 13.32 13.08 18.21
CA GLY A 290 14.62 13.71 18.43
C GLY A 290 15.03 14.65 17.30
N PHE A 291 14.83 14.24 16.05
CA PHE A 291 15.11 15.05 14.86
C PHE A 291 14.30 16.35 14.87
N ILE A 292 12.99 16.28 15.09
CA ILE A 292 12.13 17.48 15.15
C ILE A 292 12.52 18.40 16.32
N ALA A 293 12.89 17.83 17.48
CA ALA A 293 13.37 18.61 18.62
C ALA A 293 14.71 19.32 18.31
N MET A 294 15.64 18.66 17.63
CA MET A 294 16.89 19.30 17.20
C MET A 294 16.63 20.38 16.14
N CYS A 295 15.73 20.15 15.18
CA CYS A 295 15.32 21.18 14.22
C CYS A 295 14.68 22.39 14.90
N TRP A 296 13.92 22.18 15.98
CA TRP A 296 13.35 23.27 16.79
C TRP A 296 14.46 24.14 17.39
N TRP A 297 15.42 23.53 18.09
CA TRP A 297 16.53 24.28 18.70
C TRP A 297 17.46 24.90 17.67
N HIS A 298 17.60 24.29 16.49
CA HIS A 298 18.36 24.87 15.38
C HIS A 298 17.73 26.17 14.86
N CYS A 299 16.39 26.23 14.80
CA CYS A 299 15.67 27.32 14.13
C CYS A 299 15.05 28.37 15.06
N ILE A 300 15.00 28.12 16.38
CA ILE A 300 14.34 29.05 17.31
C ILE A 300 14.92 30.48 17.24
N ASP A 301 16.24 30.60 17.12
CA ASP A 301 16.93 31.89 17.02
C ASP A 301 17.15 32.36 15.57
N LEU A 302 17.03 31.44 14.60
CA LEU A 302 17.27 31.72 13.16
C LEU A 302 15.99 32.09 12.39
N GLY A 303 14.81 31.81 12.94
CA GLY A 303 13.51 31.89 12.24
C GLY A 303 13.10 30.57 11.59
N TRP A 304 12.09 30.58 10.73
CA TRP A 304 11.59 29.39 9.98
C TRP A 304 10.80 28.37 10.81
N MET A 305 10.34 28.77 11.99
CA MET A 305 9.58 27.92 12.90
C MET A 305 8.21 27.49 12.35
N GLU A 306 7.67 28.20 11.35
CA GLU A 306 6.40 27.87 10.70
C GLU A 306 6.38 26.46 10.10
N TRP A 307 7.52 25.97 9.59
CA TRP A 307 7.65 24.62 9.07
C TRP A 307 7.52 23.59 10.18
N ILE A 308 8.16 23.83 11.32
CA ILE A 308 8.12 22.92 12.48
C ILE A 308 6.75 22.94 13.15
N TYR A 309 6.12 24.11 13.29
CA TYR A 309 4.75 24.22 13.80
C TYR A 309 3.76 23.45 12.93
N SER A 310 3.87 23.59 11.60
CA SER A 310 3.03 22.85 10.65
C SER A 310 3.23 21.33 10.77
N SER A 311 4.47 20.89 10.88
CA SER A 311 4.85 19.49 11.10
C SER A 311 4.27 18.90 12.38
N ILE A 312 4.40 19.59 13.51
CA ILE A 312 3.87 19.15 14.80
C ILE A 312 2.33 19.11 14.77
N ALA A 313 1.70 20.13 14.18
CA ALA A 313 0.24 20.19 14.06
C ALA A 313 -0.31 19.02 13.22
N LEU A 314 0.28 18.75 12.06
CA LEU A 314 -0.12 17.63 11.19
C LEU A 314 0.06 16.28 11.89
N TRP A 315 1.18 16.10 12.61
CA TRP A 315 1.44 14.85 13.30
C TRP A 315 0.50 14.64 14.50
N GLY A 316 0.30 15.69 15.30
CA GLY A 316 -0.61 15.69 16.44
C GLY A 316 -2.05 15.43 16.02
N PHE A 317 -2.50 16.06 14.91
CA PHE A 317 -3.82 15.83 14.33
C PHE A 317 -4.03 14.36 13.95
N ASP A 318 -3.08 13.73 13.24
CA ASP A 318 -3.20 12.30 12.92
C ASP A 318 -3.35 11.45 14.19
N ARG A 319 -2.53 11.68 15.23
CA ARG A 319 -2.61 10.92 16.49
C ARG A 319 -3.93 11.15 17.22
N PHE A 320 -4.42 12.38 17.25
CA PHE A 320 -5.70 12.71 17.86
C PHE A 320 -6.86 11.99 17.18
N ILE A 321 -6.92 11.99 15.85
CA ILE A 321 -7.97 11.27 15.10
C ILE A 321 -7.87 9.76 15.31
N ARG A 322 -6.66 9.18 15.40
CA ARG A 322 -6.49 7.74 15.71
C ARG A 322 -7.09 7.39 17.05
N ILE A 323 -6.80 8.19 18.08
CA ILE A 323 -7.34 8.00 19.43
C ILE A 323 -8.87 8.06 19.41
N ILE A 324 -9.45 9.07 18.75
CA ILE A 324 -10.92 9.17 18.59
C ILE A 324 -11.49 7.93 17.92
N ARG A 325 -10.89 7.44 16.82
CA ARG A 325 -11.38 6.27 16.09
C ARG A 325 -11.32 4.99 16.94
N ILE A 326 -10.25 4.79 17.70
CA ILE A 326 -10.09 3.66 18.63
C ILE A 326 -11.19 3.71 19.70
N PHE A 327 -11.39 4.85 20.36
CA PHE A 327 -12.43 4.98 21.38
C PHE A 327 -13.85 4.93 20.81
N SER A 328 -14.06 5.42 19.59
CA SER A 328 -15.35 5.34 18.88
C SER A 328 -15.71 3.90 18.53
N PHE A 329 -14.72 3.05 18.21
CA PHE A 329 -14.93 1.62 18.08
C PHE A 329 -15.12 0.95 19.44
N GLY A 330 -14.42 1.41 20.48
CA GLY A 330 -14.45 0.84 21.83
C GLY A 330 -13.65 -0.45 21.95
N PHE A 331 -13.69 -1.08 23.12
CA PHE A 331 -13.00 -2.33 23.38
C PHE A 331 -14.02 -3.45 23.45
N HIS A 332 -13.85 -4.47 22.61
CA HIS A 332 -14.80 -5.56 22.46
C HIS A 332 -14.12 -6.90 22.64
N LYS A 333 -14.84 -7.89 23.16
CA LYS A 333 -14.42 -9.28 23.11
C LYS A 333 -14.67 -9.81 21.70
N ALA A 334 -13.62 -10.33 21.07
CA ALA A 334 -13.70 -11.02 19.80
C ALA A 334 -13.45 -12.51 19.97
N GLU A 335 -14.17 -13.30 19.18
CA GLU A 335 -13.98 -14.74 19.05
C GLU A 335 -12.96 -15.01 17.96
N LEU A 336 -11.90 -15.73 18.30
CA LEU A 336 -10.87 -16.15 17.39
C LEU A 336 -10.95 -17.66 17.21
N GLU A 337 -10.86 -18.11 15.97
CA GLU A 337 -10.93 -19.52 15.57
C GLU A 337 -9.87 -19.82 14.51
N ILE A 338 -9.14 -20.93 14.68
CA ILE A 338 -8.29 -21.48 13.62
C ILE A 338 -9.19 -22.12 12.57
N VAL A 339 -9.16 -21.57 11.34
CA VAL A 339 -9.99 -22.06 10.21
C VAL A 339 -9.19 -22.81 9.16
N SER A 340 -7.85 -22.73 9.20
CA SER A 340 -6.93 -23.46 8.33
C SER A 340 -5.56 -23.55 9.01
N ASP A 341 -4.63 -24.32 8.43
CA ASP A 341 -3.28 -24.58 8.94
C ASP A 341 -2.48 -23.31 9.29
N ASP A 342 -2.82 -22.18 8.67
CA ASP A 342 -2.15 -20.90 8.89
C ASP A 342 -3.09 -19.70 8.94
N THR A 343 -4.41 -19.90 9.14
CA THR A 343 -5.39 -18.80 9.07
C THR A 343 -6.33 -18.78 10.28
N ILE A 344 -6.53 -17.58 10.82
CA ILE A 344 -7.41 -17.29 11.96
C ILE A 344 -8.60 -16.46 11.46
N LYS A 345 -9.82 -16.88 11.80
CA LYS A 345 -11.01 -16.06 11.68
C LYS A 345 -11.22 -15.29 12.99
N VAL A 346 -11.34 -13.98 12.89
CA VAL A 346 -11.67 -13.08 14.01
C VAL A 346 -13.06 -12.52 13.80
N THR A 347 -13.96 -12.79 14.73
CA THR A 347 -15.33 -12.29 14.74
C THR A 347 -15.51 -11.31 15.90
N VAL A 348 -15.91 -10.08 15.61
CA VAL A 348 -16.19 -9.06 16.63
C VAL A 348 -17.54 -8.41 16.40
N LYS A 349 -18.28 -8.09 17.46
CA LYS A 349 -19.55 -7.36 17.36
C LYS A 349 -19.30 -5.98 16.76
N LYS A 350 -20.12 -5.60 15.77
CA LYS A 350 -20.02 -4.29 15.11
C LYS A 350 -20.64 -3.19 15.98
N PRO A 351 -19.90 -2.11 16.31
CA PRO A 351 -20.48 -0.91 16.90
C PRO A 351 -21.35 -0.15 15.90
N LEU A 352 -22.41 0.51 16.37
CA LEU A 352 -23.37 1.23 15.52
C LEU A 352 -22.71 2.31 14.65
N LEU A 353 -21.73 3.03 15.20
CA LEU A 353 -21.02 4.12 14.50
C LEU A 353 -19.99 3.61 13.48
N PHE A 354 -19.66 2.31 13.49
CA PHE A 354 -18.62 1.76 12.62
C PHE A 354 -19.18 1.37 11.24
N LYS A 355 -19.14 2.31 10.29
CA LYS A 355 -19.62 2.12 8.92
C LYS A 355 -18.52 1.60 7.99
N SER A 356 -18.53 0.29 7.70
CA SER A 356 -17.62 -0.35 6.76
C SER A 356 -18.29 -0.79 5.45
N GLY A 357 -17.55 -0.70 4.34
CA GLY A 357 -17.93 -1.17 3.02
C GLY A 357 -16.88 -2.16 2.45
N PRO A 358 -17.15 -2.74 1.28
CA PRO A 358 -16.19 -3.62 0.60
C PRO A 358 -14.87 -2.92 0.30
N GLY A 359 -13.77 -3.67 0.35
CA GLY A 359 -12.42 -3.14 0.17
C GLY A 359 -11.84 -2.38 1.37
N HIS A 360 -12.65 -2.12 2.41
CA HIS A 360 -12.14 -1.50 3.62
C HIS A 360 -11.28 -2.45 4.45
N TYR A 361 -10.33 -1.86 5.15
CA TYR A 361 -9.48 -2.53 6.15
C TYR A 361 -9.47 -1.71 7.43
N ALA A 362 -9.08 -2.33 8.54
CA ALA A 362 -8.90 -1.66 9.82
C ALA A 362 -7.59 -2.11 10.46
N PHE A 363 -7.00 -1.25 11.29
CA PHE A 363 -5.87 -1.65 12.12
C PHE A 363 -6.40 -2.31 13.39
N ALA A 364 -6.13 -3.59 13.56
CA ALA A 364 -6.52 -4.35 14.73
C ALA A 364 -5.47 -4.25 15.83
N TYR A 365 -5.93 -4.02 17.05
CA TYR A 365 -5.14 -4.01 18.27
C TYR A 365 -5.61 -5.18 19.14
N PHE A 366 -4.75 -6.17 19.33
CA PHE A 366 -5.02 -7.27 20.25
C PHE A 366 -4.53 -6.87 21.64
N LEU A 367 -5.43 -6.81 22.61
CA LEU A 367 -5.11 -6.40 23.97
C LEU A 367 -4.45 -7.56 24.72
N ASP A 368 -3.15 -7.69 24.48
CA ASP A 368 -2.27 -8.65 25.12
C ASP A 368 -1.09 -7.88 25.72
N PRO A 369 -0.66 -8.14 26.97
CA PRO A 369 0.47 -7.44 27.57
C PRO A 369 1.76 -7.53 26.73
N LEU A 370 1.95 -8.62 25.99
CA LEU A 370 3.12 -8.83 25.13
C LEU A 370 2.98 -8.22 23.73
N LEU A 371 1.80 -7.73 23.37
CA LEU A 371 1.46 -7.11 22.08
C LEU A 371 0.96 -5.67 22.28
N PHE A 372 1.30 -5.06 23.41
CA PHE A 372 0.76 -3.78 23.84
C PHE A 372 0.91 -2.71 22.75
N TRP A 373 -0.22 -2.17 22.30
CA TRP A 373 -0.33 -1.12 21.28
C TRP A 373 0.25 -1.44 19.90
N GLN A 374 0.49 -2.71 19.60
CA GLN A 374 0.77 -3.13 18.23
C GLN A 374 -0.51 -3.10 17.39
N SER A 375 -0.40 -2.56 16.19
CA SER A 375 -1.53 -2.35 15.28
C SER A 375 -1.18 -2.89 13.91
N HIS A 376 -1.98 -3.80 13.36
CA HIS A 376 -1.75 -4.36 12.02
C HIS A 376 -3.00 -4.22 11.15
N PRO A 377 -2.86 -3.87 9.86
CA PRO A 377 -3.98 -3.72 8.95
C PRO A 377 -4.53 -5.09 8.55
N PHE A 378 -5.84 -5.24 8.63
CA PHE A 378 -6.56 -6.41 8.12
C PHE A 378 -7.82 -5.99 7.38
N THR A 379 -8.10 -6.66 6.27
CA THR A 379 -9.34 -6.51 5.51
C THR A 379 -10.52 -6.87 6.39
N ILE A 380 -11.56 -6.04 6.37
CA ILE A 380 -12.76 -6.24 7.17
C ILE A 380 -13.94 -6.57 6.26
N MET A 381 -14.69 -7.61 6.62
CA MET A 381 -16.01 -7.89 6.04
C MET A 381 -17.07 -7.60 7.10
N ASN A 382 -18.30 -7.28 6.69
CA ASN A 382 -19.38 -6.97 7.63
C ASN A 382 -20.73 -7.47 7.11
N ASP A 383 -21.45 -8.21 7.94
CA ASP A 383 -22.80 -8.72 7.67
C ASP A 383 -23.94 -7.85 8.26
N GLY A 384 -23.58 -6.74 8.93
CA GLY A 384 -24.51 -5.84 9.61
C GLY A 384 -24.41 -5.93 11.13
N LYS A 385 -24.13 -7.12 11.68
CA LYS A 385 -24.07 -7.39 13.12
C LYS A 385 -22.64 -7.65 13.61
N TYR A 386 -21.82 -8.30 12.79
CA TYR A 386 -20.46 -8.67 13.09
C TYR A 386 -19.48 -8.20 12.02
N ILE A 387 -18.25 -7.96 12.46
CA ILE A 387 -17.11 -7.72 11.60
C ILE A 387 -16.24 -8.97 11.61
N TYR A 388 -15.86 -9.42 10.42
CA TYR A 388 -15.00 -10.57 10.21
C TYR A 388 -13.65 -10.14 9.65
N MET A 389 -12.58 -10.73 10.17
CA MET A 389 -11.23 -10.61 9.61
C MET A 389 -10.63 -12.00 9.46
N PHE A 390 -10.00 -12.25 8.31
CA PHE A 390 -9.27 -13.49 8.04
C PHE A 390 -7.77 -13.18 8.06
N ILE A 391 -7.10 -13.65 9.11
CA ILE A 391 -5.73 -13.28 9.45
C ILE A 391 -4.82 -14.48 9.19
N LYS A 392 -3.93 -14.34 8.20
CA LYS A 392 -2.87 -15.32 7.97
C LYS A 392 -1.77 -15.18 9.03
N ALA A 393 -1.40 -16.29 9.67
CA ALA A 393 -0.29 -16.39 10.58
C ALA A 393 1.04 -16.21 9.82
N LYS A 394 1.73 -15.10 10.08
CA LYS A 394 3.06 -14.78 9.53
C LYS A 394 4.11 -14.83 10.63
N THR A 395 4.88 -13.77 10.82
CA THR A 395 5.84 -13.60 11.93
C THR A 395 5.30 -12.55 12.92
N GLY A 396 5.90 -12.47 14.11
CA GLY A 396 5.52 -11.46 15.11
C GLY A 396 4.12 -11.68 15.69
N LEU A 397 3.28 -10.65 15.66
CA LEU A 397 1.97 -10.62 16.31
C LEU A 397 1.06 -11.77 15.85
N THR A 398 0.89 -11.98 14.55
CA THR A 398 -0.08 -12.97 14.04
C THR A 398 0.33 -14.39 14.39
N LYS A 399 1.64 -14.69 14.41
CA LYS A 399 2.14 -16.00 14.87
C LYS A 399 1.93 -16.21 16.37
N ARG A 400 2.12 -15.17 17.18
CA ARG A 400 1.89 -15.24 18.63
C ARG A 400 0.42 -15.52 18.93
N VAL A 401 -0.49 -14.83 18.25
CA VAL A 401 -1.93 -15.07 18.37
C VAL A 401 -2.28 -16.50 17.92
N PHE A 402 -1.73 -16.94 16.78
CA PHE A 402 -1.93 -18.30 16.27
C PHE A 402 -1.45 -19.38 17.24
N ASN A 403 -0.23 -19.27 17.78
CA ASN A 403 0.31 -20.23 18.74
C ASN A 403 -0.53 -20.28 20.03
N LYS A 404 -1.08 -19.13 20.47
CA LYS A 404 -1.99 -19.08 21.64
C LYS A 404 -3.33 -19.78 21.38
N LEU A 405 -3.79 -19.81 20.13
CA LEU A 405 -4.97 -20.55 19.73
C LEU A 405 -4.68 -22.05 19.62
N GLN A 406 -3.54 -22.43 19.04
CA GLN A 406 -3.12 -23.83 18.93
C GLN A 406 -2.90 -24.49 20.30
N ALA A 407 -2.40 -23.74 21.28
CA ALA A 407 -2.25 -24.22 22.65
C ALA A 407 -3.60 -24.45 23.36
N ASN A 408 -4.71 -23.96 22.80
CA ASN A 408 -6.05 -24.23 23.31
C ASN A 408 -6.64 -25.41 22.55
N ASN A 409 -7.04 -26.48 23.24
CA ASN A 409 -7.42 -27.77 22.62
C ASN A 409 -8.52 -27.67 21.54
N ASN A 410 -9.33 -26.60 21.56
CA ASN A 410 -10.42 -26.39 20.60
C ASN A 410 -10.07 -25.42 19.46
N GLY A 411 -8.84 -24.91 19.37
CA GLY A 411 -8.43 -23.92 18.36
C GLY A 411 -9.18 -22.59 18.42
N LYS A 412 -9.94 -22.36 19.50
CA LYS A 412 -10.80 -21.19 19.72
C LYS A 412 -10.39 -20.42 20.96
N LYS A 413 -10.46 -19.09 20.93
CA LYS A 413 -10.22 -18.26 22.11
C LYS A 413 -10.91 -16.91 21.99
N THR A 414 -11.37 -16.37 23.11
CA THR A 414 -11.84 -15.00 23.18
C THR A 414 -10.70 -14.07 23.58
N MET A 415 -10.52 -12.95 22.86
CA MET A 415 -9.55 -11.92 23.21
C MET A 415 -10.18 -10.54 23.11
N TRP A 416 -9.70 -9.62 23.95
CA TRP A 416 -10.08 -8.21 23.81
C TRP A 416 -9.38 -7.60 22.60
N ILE A 417 -10.16 -6.90 21.78
CA ILE A 417 -9.71 -6.24 20.57
C ILE A 417 -10.31 -4.82 20.49
N THR A 418 -9.58 -3.93 19.84
CA THR A 418 -10.15 -2.69 19.29
C THR A 418 -9.69 -2.50 17.84
N LEU A 419 -10.50 -1.80 17.05
CA LEU A 419 -10.24 -1.54 15.63
C LEU A 419 -10.12 -0.03 15.41
N GLU A 420 -9.04 0.38 14.76
CA GLU A 420 -8.88 1.73 14.23
C GLU A 420 -9.22 1.72 12.74
N GLY A 421 -10.27 2.43 12.36
CA GLY A 421 -10.73 2.48 10.97
C GLY A 421 -12.21 2.86 10.86
N PRO A 422 -12.86 2.51 9.74
CA PRO A 422 -12.29 1.84 8.58
C PRO A 422 -11.38 2.75 7.73
N TYR A 423 -10.49 2.12 6.98
CA TYR A 423 -9.59 2.71 5.99
C TYR A 423 -9.80 2.06 4.63
N GLY A 424 -9.30 2.69 3.57
CA GLY A 424 -9.51 2.26 2.18
C GLY A 424 -10.71 2.97 1.54
N ALA A 425 -10.97 2.62 0.30
CA ALA A 425 -12.07 3.17 -0.49
C ALA A 425 -12.89 2.02 -1.09
N VAL A 426 -14.20 2.22 -1.20
CA VAL A 426 -15.09 1.26 -1.85
C VAL A 426 -15.05 1.51 -3.36
N ALA A 427 -14.74 0.48 -4.14
CA ALA A 427 -14.87 0.57 -5.59
C ALA A 427 -16.34 0.86 -6.00
N PRO A 428 -16.63 1.91 -6.79
CA PRO A 428 -17.98 2.22 -7.27
C PRO A 428 -18.49 1.26 -8.37
N ALA A 429 -18.22 -0.04 -8.24
CA ALA A 429 -18.56 -1.07 -9.22
C ALA A 429 -20.08 -1.14 -9.52
N HIS A 430 -20.94 -0.87 -8.53
CA HIS A 430 -22.39 -0.79 -8.69
C HIS A 430 -22.88 0.21 -9.75
N LYS A 431 -22.03 1.17 -10.13
CA LYS A 431 -22.35 2.15 -11.16
C LYS A 431 -22.23 1.57 -12.58
N TYR A 432 -21.53 0.47 -12.79
CA TYR A 432 -21.30 -0.11 -14.12
C TYR A 432 -22.42 -1.09 -14.47
N ASP A 433 -22.50 -1.48 -15.73
CA ASP A 433 -23.55 -2.40 -16.22
C ASP A 433 -23.18 -3.86 -15.93
N SER A 434 -21.87 -4.16 -15.88
CA SER A 434 -21.31 -5.46 -15.53
C SER A 434 -20.10 -5.28 -14.60
N THR A 435 -19.80 -6.30 -13.79
CA THR A 435 -18.64 -6.30 -12.88
C THR A 435 -17.86 -7.61 -12.95
N LEU A 436 -16.56 -7.51 -13.17
CA LEU A 436 -15.59 -8.61 -13.08
C LEU A 436 -14.76 -8.46 -11.80
N LEU A 437 -14.87 -9.43 -10.91
CA LEU A 437 -14.18 -9.51 -9.63
C LEU A 437 -13.09 -10.59 -9.72
N ILE A 438 -11.82 -10.22 -9.64
CA ILE A 438 -10.69 -11.16 -9.71
C ILE A 438 -9.95 -11.16 -8.39
N THR A 439 -9.73 -12.34 -7.81
CA THR A 439 -8.98 -12.44 -6.56
C THR A 439 -8.05 -13.63 -6.49
N GLY A 440 -6.95 -13.46 -5.75
CA GLY A 440 -5.94 -14.50 -5.56
C GLY A 440 -5.53 -14.63 -4.09
N GLY A 441 -5.49 -15.87 -3.60
CA GLY A 441 -4.99 -16.18 -2.25
C GLY A 441 -5.73 -15.44 -1.13
N SER A 442 -4.99 -14.70 -0.30
CA SER A 442 -5.54 -13.96 0.87
C SER A 442 -6.30 -12.68 0.51
N GLY A 443 -6.37 -12.29 -0.77
CA GLY A 443 -7.16 -11.15 -1.23
C GLY A 443 -8.67 -11.42 -1.31
N PHE A 444 -9.10 -12.66 -1.10
CA PHE A 444 -10.49 -13.08 -1.27
C PHE A 444 -11.51 -12.34 -0.38
N PRO A 445 -11.27 -12.10 0.93
CA PRO A 445 -12.27 -11.47 1.82
C PRO A 445 -12.88 -10.17 1.26
N GLY A 446 -12.04 -9.25 0.77
CA GLY A 446 -12.51 -7.96 0.26
C GLY A 446 -13.36 -8.10 -1.01
N ILE A 447 -12.93 -8.97 -1.91
CA ILE A 447 -13.61 -9.23 -3.19
C ILE A 447 -14.91 -10.03 -2.99
N CYS A 448 -14.93 -10.95 -2.02
CA CYS A 448 -16.14 -11.65 -1.61
C CYS A 448 -17.18 -10.69 -1.03
N ASP A 449 -16.77 -9.74 -0.18
CA ASP A 449 -17.67 -8.69 0.36
C ASP A 449 -18.24 -7.80 -0.75
N HIS A 450 -17.47 -7.53 -1.81
CA HIS A 450 -17.97 -6.87 -3.03
C HIS A 450 -19.07 -7.70 -3.69
N ALA A 451 -18.81 -8.99 -3.97
CA ALA A 451 -19.78 -9.86 -4.60
C ALA A 451 -21.10 -9.90 -3.83
N ILE A 452 -21.05 -10.09 -2.51
CA ILE A 452 -22.23 -10.18 -1.63
C ILE A 452 -23.02 -8.86 -1.61
N LYS A 453 -22.34 -7.70 -1.52
CA LYS A 453 -23.05 -6.42 -1.44
C LYS A 453 -23.55 -5.94 -2.79
N LEU A 454 -22.86 -6.26 -3.88
CA LEU A 454 -23.32 -5.94 -5.23
C LEU A 454 -24.56 -6.77 -5.60
N SER A 455 -24.56 -8.08 -5.30
CA SER A 455 -25.70 -8.96 -5.58
C SER A 455 -26.97 -8.54 -4.83
N LYS A 456 -26.83 -8.10 -3.58
CA LYS A 456 -27.93 -7.56 -2.75
C LYS A 456 -28.42 -6.19 -3.21
N LYS A 457 -27.57 -5.39 -3.85
CA LYS A 457 -27.91 -4.01 -4.24
C LYS A 457 -28.61 -3.95 -5.59
N ASP A 458 -28.17 -4.75 -6.55
CA ASP A 458 -28.74 -4.81 -7.88
C ASP A 458 -28.59 -6.22 -8.47
N SER A 459 -29.66 -7.00 -8.36
CA SER A 459 -29.68 -8.39 -8.84
C SER A 459 -29.85 -8.50 -10.36
N SER A 460 -30.04 -7.38 -11.08
CA SER A 460 -30.22 -7.39 -12.53
C SER A 460 -28.91 -7.38 -13.32
N LYS A 461 -27.82 -6.93 -12.68
CA LYS A 461 -26.52 -6.71 -13.35
C LYS A 461 -25.63 -7.96 -13.27
N PRO A 462 -25.04 -8.45 -14.36
CA PRO A 462 -24.18 -9.62 -14.30
C PRO A 462 -22.89 -9.34 -13.49
N ILE A 463 -22.57 -10.25 -12.58
CA ILE A 463 -21.35 -10.21 -11.77
C ILE A 463 -20.56 -11.51 -12.00
N LYS A 464 -19.30 -11.40 -12.39
CA LYS A 464 -18.38 -12.54 -12.51
C LYS A 464 -17.37 -12.51 -11.38
N LEU A 465 -17.32 -13.56 -10.56
CA LEU A 465 -16.31 -13.74 -9.52
C LEU A 465 -15.32 -14.83 -9.93
N VAL A 466 -14.04 -14.46 -10.05
CA VAL A 466 -12.94 -15.35 -10.36
C VAL A 466 -12.03 -15.45 -9.15
N TRP A 467 -11.89 -16.64 -8.59
CA TRP A 467 -11.02 -16.88 -7.45
C TRP A 467 -9.91 -17.88 -7.77
N ILE A 468 -8.66 -17.43 -7.60
CA ILE A 468 -7.47 -18.23 -7.80
C ILE A 468 -6.90 -18.64 -6.44
N ALA A 469 -7.06 -19.91 -6.10
CA ALA A 469 -6.61 -20.51 -4.85
C ALA A 469 -5.55 -21.59 -5.08
N ARG A 470 -4.80 -21.93 -4.02
CA ARG A 470 -3.78 -22.99 -4.08
C ARG A 470 -4.40 -24.36 -3.82
N THR A 471 -5.13 -24.48 -2.72
CA THR A 471 -5.62 -25.76 -2.18
C THR A 471 -7.09 -25.67 -1.80
N PHE A 472 -7.72 -26.83 -1.60
CA PHE A 472 -9.13 -26.95 -1.20
C PHE A 472 -9.39 -26.42 0.21
N SER A 473 -8.43 -26.59 1.12
CA SER A 473 -8.53 -26.03 2.49
C SER A 473 -8.83 -24.53 2.45
N ASN A 474 -8.23 -23.79 1.50
CA ASN A 474 -8.47 -22.35 1.35
C ASN A 474 -9.92 -21.99 0.97
N ILE A 475 -10.65 -22.91 0.33
CA ILE A 475 -12.02 -22.70 -0.13
C ILE A 475 -13.03 -23.09 0.96
N SER A 476 -12.80 -24.24 1.60
CA SER A 476 -13.69 -24.83 2.60
C SER A 476 -14.08 -23.87 3.74
N PHE A 477 -13.20 -22.92 4.10
CA PHE A 477 -13.48 -21.99 5.19
C PHE A 477 -14.37 -20.80 4.81
N PHE A 478 -14.59 -20.55 3.52
CA PHE A 478 -15.48 -19.49 3.01
C PHE A 478 -16.82 -20.03 2.50
N VAL A 479 -17.13 -21.31 2.73
CA VAL A 479 -18.37 -21.95 2.25
C VAL A 479 -19.60 -21.18 2.71
N LYS A 480 -19.63 -20.69 3.96
CA LYS A 480 -20.73 -19.88 4.50
C LYS A 480 -20.90 -18.53 3.79
N GLU A 481 -19.79 -17.90 3.41
CA GLU A 481 -19.81 -16.63 2.70
C GLU A 481 -20.18 -16.84 1.21
N LEU A 482 -19.74 -17.95 0.61
CA LEU A 482 -20.05 -18.34 -0.76
C LEU A 482 -21.49 -18.85 -0.94
N SER A 483 -22.07 -19.51 0.06
CA SER A 483 -23.46 -19.99 0.00
C SER A 483 -24.45 -18.85 -0.21
N GLN A 484 -24.14 -17.65 0.30
CA GLN A 484 -24.93 -16.43 0.08
C GLN A 484 -24.97 -15.98 -1.39
N LEU A 485 -24.09 -16.51 -2.24
CA LEU A 485 -23.99 -16.15 -3.66
C LEU A 485 -24.61 -17.19 -4.60
N VAL A 486 -24.87 -18.41 -4.12
CA VAL A 486 -25.31 -19.54 -4.97
C VAL A 486 -26.63 -19.24 -5.70
N ASN A 487 -27.55 -18.52 -5.07
CA ASN A 487 -28.86 -18.16 -5.65
C ASN A 487 -28.92 -16.70 -6.11
N THR A 488 -27.80 -16.16 -6.62
CA THR A 488 -27.71 -14.76 -7.04
C THR A 488 -27.26 -14.64 -8.49
N ASN A 489 -27.23 -13.40 -9.01
CA ASN A 489 -26.70 -13.03 -10.32
C ASN A 489 -25.17 -13.15 -10.44
N VAL A 490 -24.50 -13.82 -9.50
CA VAL A 490 -23.05 -13.97 -9.46
C VAL A 490 -22.65 -15.32 -10.04
N SER A 491 -21.89 -15.30 -11.13
CA SER A 491 -21.23 -16.50 -11.67
C SER A 491 -19.85 -16.65 -11.05
N ILE A 492 -19.55 -17.83 -10.48
CA ILE A 492 -18.30 -18.07 -9.75
C ILE A 492 -17.42 -19.06 -10.51
N ASP A 493 -16.20 -18.64 -10.84
CA ASP A 493 -15.16 -19.52 -11.39
C ASP A 493 -14.03 -19.67 -10.37
N MET A 494 -13.81 -20.90 -9.90
CA MET A 494 -12.75 -21.22 -8.93
C MET A 494 -11.62 -21.96 -9.63
N TYR A 495 -10.42 -21.37 -9.59
CA TYR A 495 -9.19 -21.92 -10.14
C TYR A 495 -8.30 -22.46 -9.02
N LEU A 496 -8.12 -23.77 -8.98
CA LEU A 496 -7.29 -24.48 -8.03
C LEU A 496 -5.96 -24.89 -8.69
N THR A 497 -4.86 -24.38 -8.14
CA THR A 497 -3.54 -24.50 -8.77
C THR A 497 -2.68 -25.67 -8.32
N ARG A 498 -3.07 -26.41 -7.25
CA ARG A 498 -2.29 -27.54 -6.71
C ARG A 498 -3.11 -28.81 -6.44
N GLU A 499 -4.38 -28.84 -6.84
CA GLU A 499 -5.30 -29.92 -6.46
C GLU A 499 -5.79 -30.73 -7.65
N THR A 500 -6.37 -31.90 -7.38
CA THR A 500 -6.92 -32.81 -8.39
C THR A 500 -8.45 -32.89 -8.35
N THR A 501 -9.07 -33.49 -9.37
CA THR A 501 -10.54 -33.57 -9.53
C THR A 501 -11.26 -34.31 -8.41
N LEU A 502 -10.60 -35.22 -7.69
CA LEU A 502 -11.19 -36.03 -6.63
C LEU A 502 -11.65 -35.21 -5.42
N ASP A 503 -10.95 -34.11 -5.15
CA ASP A 503 -11.17 -33.27 -3.97
C ASP A 503 -12.34 -32.28 -4.17
N ALA A 504 -12.76 -31.99 -5.41
CA ALA A 504 -13.94 -31.14 -5.68
C ALA A 504 -15.26 -31.80 -5.33
N ASN A 505 -15.38 -33.12 -5.49
CA ASN A 505 -16.61 -33.84 -5.14
C ASN A 505 -16.87 -33.78 -3.63
N GLN A 506 -15.81 -33.72 -2.81
CA GLN A 506 -15.92 -33.52 -1.36
C GLN A 506 -16.37 -32.10 -0.99
N LEU A 507 -15.97 -31.09 -1.78
CA LEU A 507 -16.39 -29.71 -1.55
C LEU A 507 -17.84 -29.49 -2.00
N ALA A 508 -18.23 -30.06 -3.14
CA ALA A 508 -19.62 -30.07 -3.60
C ALA A 508 -20.56 -30.65 -2.52
N SER A 509 -20.18 -31.78 -1.90
CA SER A 509 -20.97 -32.36 -0.80
C SER A 509 -20.99 -31.48 0.46
N GLN A 510 -19.90 -30.78 0.79
CA GLN A 510 -19.89 -29.79 1.88
C GLN A 510 -20.79 -28.58 1.61
N PHE A 511 -20.83 -28.06 0.37
CA PHE A 511 -21.74 -27.00 -0.03
C PHE A 511 -23.20 -27.44 0.10
N THR A 512 -23.52 -28.65 -0.34
CA THR A 512 -24.87 -29.22 -0.22
C THR A 512 -25.27 -29.38 1.25
N TYR A 513 -24.39 -29.94 2.09
CA TYR A 513 -24.66 -30.16 3.52
C TYR A 513 -24.90 -28.85 4.30
N GLN A 514 -24.11 -27.79 4.05
CA GLN A 514 -24.31 -26.50 4.73
C GLN A 514 -25.59 -25.77 4.29
N ASN A 515 -25.98 -25.92 3.02
CA ASN A 515 -27.23 -25.35 2.53
C ASN A 515 -28.45 -26.06 3.16
N GLU A 516 -28.40 -27.38 3.32
CA GLU A 516 -29.45 -28.16 3.99
C GLU A 516 -29.59 -27.78 5.47
N THR A 517 -28.47 -27.57 6.18
CA THR A 517 -28.51 -27.14 7.59
C THR A 517 -28.96 -25.68 7.79
N GLN A 518 -28.80 -24.81 6.79
CA GLN A 518 -29.36 -23.45 6.84
C GLN A 518 -30.87 -23.45 6.57
N SER A 519 -31.35 -24.18 5.57
CA SER A 519 -32.78 -24.31 5.29
C SER A 519 -33.55 -24.93 6.47
N ALA A 520 -32.98 -25.94 7.15
CA ALA A 520 -33.60 -26.55 8.34
C ALA A 520 -33.67 -25.59 9.56
N ASN A 521 -32.75 -24.64 9.68
CA ASN A 521 -32.78 -23.64 10.76
C ASN A 521 -33.74 -22.47 10.46
N ASP A 522 -33.94 -22.14 9.19
CA ASP A 522 -34.90 -21.10 8.78
C ASP A 522 -36.35 -21.63 8.86
N GLU A 523 -36.60 -22.91 8.54
CA GLU A 523 -37.91 -23.56 8.67
C GLU A 523 -38.35 -23.73 10.14
N ALA A 524 -37.42 -23.86 11.08
CA ALA A 524 -37.73 -23.91 12.51
C ALA A 524 -38.32 -22.58 13.05
N THR A 525 -38.36 -21.51 12.25
CA THR A 525 -38.91 -20.20 12.63
C THR A 525 -40.27 -19.91 11.97
N SER A 526 -40.81 -20.82 11.13
CA SER A 526 -42.15 -20.66 10.55
C SER A 526 -42.96 -21.95 10.52
N SER A 527 -44.03 -21.95 11.33
CA SER A 527 -45.23 -22.81 11.30
C SER A 527 -45.08 -24.31 11.58
N ASN A 528 -45.60 -24.69 12.76
CA ASN A 528 -46.30 -25.96 12.97
C ASN A 528 -47.43 -26.11 11.95
N GLU A 529 -47.41 -27.17 11.16
CA GLU A 529 -48.60 -27.96 10.83
C GLU A 529 -48.17 -29.27 10.14
N GLU A 530 -48.58 -30.39 10.75
CA GLU A 530 -48.29 -31.75 10.32
C GLU A 530 -48.99 -32.11 9.00
N LYS A 531 -48.30 -32.86 8.13
CA LYS A 531 -48.91 -33.91 7.30
C LYS A 531 -47.87 -34.88 6.77
N GLU A 532 -48.02 -36.15 7.19
CA GLU A 532 -47.32 -37.31 6.63
C GLU A 532 -47.70 -37.56 5.17
N LYS A 533 -46.71 -37.97 4.36
CA LYS A 533 -46.88 -39.08 3.41
C LYS A 533 -45.55 -39.65 2.92
N SER A 534 -45.50 -40.98 2.97
CA SER A 534 -44.50 -41.91 2.44
C SER A 534 -44.40 -41.90 0.91
N GLY A 535 -43.23 -42.25 0.38
CA GLY A 535 -43.08 -42.74 -1.00
C GLY A 535 -41.70 -42.49 -1.58
N SER A 536 -41.14 -43.52 -2.21
CA SER A 536 -39.82 -43.61 -2.81
C SER A 536 -39.56 -42.56 -3.90
N ASP A 537 -38.29 -42.21 -4.12
CA ASP A 537 -37.57 -42.52 -5.37
C ASP A 537 -36.18 -41.87 -5.38
N ASN A 538 -35.19 -42.67 -5.78
CA ASN A 538 -33.84 -42.26 -6.11
C ASN A 538 -33.89 -41.45 -7.41
N GLU A 539 -33.90 -40.12 -7.35
CA GLU A 539 -33.66 -39.29 -8.53
C GLU A 539 -33.03 -37.92 -8.18
N HIS A 540 -31.78 -37.75 -8.61
CA HIS A 540 -31.14 -36.48 -9.01
C HIS A 540 -31.09 -35.30 -8.02
N THR A 541 -30.07 -35.28 -7.14
CA THR A 541 -29.68 -34.09 -6.35
C THR A 541 -28.48 -33.31 -6.94
N ASN A 542 -28.35 -33.24 -8.27
CA ASN A 542 -27.25 -32.52 -8.94
C ASN A 542 -27.57 -31.08 -9.36
N THR A 543 -28.74 -30.53 -9.00
CA THR A 543 -29.26 -29.28 -9.58
C THR A 543 -28.96 -27.98 -8.81
N LYS A 544 -28.05 -27.97 -7.83
CA LYS A 544 -27.75 -26.76 -7.01
C LYS A 544 -26.32 -26.21 -7.12
N LEU A 545 -25.45 -26.78 -7.95
CA LEU A 545 -24.04 -26.35 -8.10
C LEU A 545 -23.73 -25.70 -9.46
N ASP A 546 -24.72 -25.50 -10.35
CA ASP A 546 -24.53 -24.95 -11.71
C ASP A 546 -23.91 -23.54 -11.73
N HIS A 547 -23.95 -22.80 -10.61
CA HIS A 547 -23.40 -21.46 -10.48
C HIS A 547 -21.89 -21.41 -10.15
N ILE A 548 -21.27 -22.54 -9.77
CA ILE A 548 -19.85 -22.61 -9.38
C ILE A 548 -19.09 -23.55 -10.31
N ASN A 549 -18.18 -22.98 -11.12
CA ASN A 549 -17.32 -23.75 -12.02
C ASN A 549 -15.94 -23.97 -11.39
N PHE A 550 -15.61 -25.23 -11.11
CA PHE A 550 -14.28 -25.62 -10.65
C PHE A 550 -13.34 -25.91 -11.82
N LYS A 551 -12.13 -25.33 -11.77
CA LYS A 551 -11.07 -25.51 -12.78
C LYS A 551 -9.74 -25.81 -12.07
N PHE A 552 -9.05 -26.86 -12.51
CA PHE A 552 -7.83 -27.37 -11.87
C PHE A 552 -6.56 -26.95 -12.63
N CYS A 553 -6.40 -25.64 -12.82
CA CYS A 553 -5.24 -25.10 -13.51
C CYS A 553 -4.96 -23.67 -13.06
N ARG A 554 -3.78 -23.16 -13.42
CA ARG A 554 -3.53 -21.72 -13.37
C ARG A 554 -4.23 -21.09 -14.58
N PRO A 555 -5.13 -20.10 -14.39
CA PRO A 555 -5.72 -19.41 -15.51
C PRO A 555 -4.66 -18.62 -16.27
N ASP A 556 -4.79 -18.59 -17.59
CA ASP A 556 -4.23 -17.51 -18.38
C ASP A 556 -5.12 -16.27 -18.18
N LEU A 557 -4.55 -15.25 -17.53
CA LEU A 557 -5.29 -14.05 -17.14
C LEU A 557 -5.67 -13.19 -18.33
N ASP A 558 -4.86 -13.20 -19.40
CA ASP A 558 -5.12 -12.37 -20.58
C ASP A 558 -6.36 -12.89 -21.31
N THR A 559 -6.42 -14.19 -21.58
CA THR A 559 -7.57 -14.84 -22.22
C THR A 559 -8.83 -14.79 -21.35
N LEU A 560 -8.67 -14.91 -20.02
CA LEU A 560 -9.79 -14.76 -19.08
C LEU A 560 -10.40 -13.36 -19.16
N VAL A 561 -9.57 -12.32 -19.11
CA VAL A 561 -10.04 -10.93 -19.20
C VAL A 561 -10.66 -10.66 -20.57
N ASP A 562 -10.08 -11.18 -21.66
CA ASP A 562 -10.62 -11.00 -23.02
C ASP A 562 -11.99 -11.64 -23.22
N LYS A 563 -12.20 -12.82 -22.64
CA LYS A 563 -13.49 -13.49 -22.66
C LYS A 563 -14.57 -12.63 -22.00
N GLU A 564 -14.26 -12.06 -20.84
CA GLU A 564 -15.20 -11.23 -20.09
C GLU A 564 -15.42 -9.86 -20.74
N LEU A 565 -14.39 -9.28 -21.36
CA LEU A 565 -14.52 -8.07 -22.19
C LEU A 565 -15.47 -8.30 -23.38
N SER A 566 -15.35 -9.46 -24.03
CA SER A 566 -16.21 -9.82 -25.15
C SER A 566 -17.65 -10.07 -24.71
N ALA A 567 -17.84 -10.79 -23.59
CA ALA A 567 -19.15 -11.08 -23.01
C ALA A 567 -19.88 -9.81 -22.52
N SER A 568 -19.13 -8.82 -22.02
CA SER A 568 -19.66 -7.57 -21.49
C SER A 568 -19.64 -6.43 -22.51
N SER A 569 -19.52 -6.71 -23.80
CA SER A 569 -19.32 -5.70 -24.85
C SER A 569 -20.53 -4.77 -25.09
N SER A 570 -21.70 -5.09 -24.53
CA SER A 570 -22.95 -4.32 -24.67
C SER A 570 -23.09 -3.14 -23.69
N GLY A 571 -22.20 -3.00 -22.71
CA GLY A 571 -22.30 -1.96 -21.69
C GLY A 571 -20.96 -1.64 -21.04
N SER A 572 -20.99 -0.86 -19.97
CA SER A 572 -19.81 -0.51 -19.18
C SER A 572 -19.37 -1.65 -18.25
N LEU A 573 -18.06 -1.83 -18.09
CA LEU A 573 -17.44 -2.89 -17.27
C LEU A 573 -16.53 -2.31 -16.19
N ALA A 574 -16.77 -2.72 -14.94
CA ALA A 574 -15.84 -2.52 -13.83
C ALA A 574 -15.04 -3.78 -13.55
N VAL A 575 -13.72 -3.66 -13.49
CA VAL A 575 -12.82 -4.75 -13.07
C VAL A 575 -12.27 -4.41 -11.69
N VAL A 576 -12.55 -5.25 -10.69
CA VAL A 576 -12.00 -5.10 -9.33
C VAL A 576 -11.05 -6.26 -9.07
N THR A 577 -9.81 -5.96 -8.68
CA THR A 577 -8.78 -6.97 -8.46
C THR A 577 -8.06 -6.84 -7.12
N CYS A 578 -7.83 -7.97 -6.44
CA CYS A 578 -7.02 -8.06 -5.24
C CYS A 578 -6.30 -9.42 -5.16
N GLY A 579 -4.98 -9.41 -5.07
CA GLY A 579 -4.21 -10.65 -4.90
C GLY A 579 -2.71 -10.46 -5.09
N PRO A 580 -1.99 -11.52 -5.52
CA PRO A 580 -0.55 -11.47 -5.68
C PRO A 580 -0.10 -10.36 -6.66
N PRO A 581 1.06 -9.72 -6.42
CA PRO A 581 1.58 -8.62 -7.22
C PRO A 581 1.51 -8.86 -8.72
N LEU A 582 2.04 -10.00 -9.17
CA LEU A 582 2.13 -10.34 -10.60
C LEU A 582 0.75 -10.49 -11.23
N MET A 583 -0.23 -11.04 -10.50
CA MET A 583 -1.60 -11.21 -10.99
C MET A 583 -2.27 -9.85 -11.21
N VAL A 584 -2.14 -8.95 -10.24
CA VAL A 584 -2.68 -7.59 -10.32
C VAL A 584 -2.00 -6.84 -11.48
N ASP A 585 -0.69 -6.95 -11.62
CA ASP A 585 0.08 -6.31 -12.69
C ASP A 585 -0.31 -6.82 -14.09
N THR A 586 -0.53 -8.13 -14.26
CA THR A 586 -1.03 -8.71 -15.53
C THR A 586 -2.42 -8.19 -15.88
N VAL A 587 -3.37 -8.25 -14.95
CA VAL A 587 -4.73 -7.72 -15.18
C VAL A 587 -4.67 -6.23 -15.52
N ARG A 588 -3.86 -5.45 -14.80
CA ARG A 588 -3.66 -4.02 -15.06
C ARG A 588 -3.20 -3.74 -16.49
N ASN A 589 -2.15 -4.44 -16.93
CA ASN A 589 -1.61 -4.26 -18.27
C ASN A 589 -2.61 -4.69 -19.36
N ARG A 590 -3.34 -5.78 -19.16
CA ARG A 590 -4.36 -6.22 -20.11
C ARG A 590 -5.48 -5.19 -20.25
N ILE A 591 -6.00 -4.68 -19.14
CA ILE A 591 -7.04 -3.64 -19.15
C ILE A 591 -6.54 -2.34 -19.77
N ALA A 592 -5.29 -1.95 -19.50
CA ALA A 592 -4.68 -0.78 -20.14
C ALA A 592 -4.66 -0.92 -21.67
N ASN A 593 -4.32 -2.09 -22.19
CA ASN A 593 -4.29 -2.34 -23.64
C ASN A 593 -5.69 -2.32 -24.27
N SER A 594 -6.71 -2.77 -23.54
CA SER A 594 -8.09 -2.88 -24.05
C SER A 594 -8.92 -1.60 -23.89
N VAL A 595 -8.49 -0.62 -23.10
CA VAL A 595 -9.30 0.57 -22.77
C VAL A 595 -9.65 1.46 -23.99
N VAL A 596 -8.82 1.43 -25.04
CA VAL A 596 -9.04 2.21 -26.26
C VAL A 596 -9.96 1.47 -27.25
N SER A 597 -9.84 0.15 -27.33
CA SER A 597 -10.61 -0.68 -28.25
C SER A 597 -11.99 -1.06 -27.73
N TYR A 598 -12.21 -0.99 -26.41
CA TYR A 598 -13.49 -1.32 -25.80
C TYR A 598 -14.54 -0.23 -26.10
N PRO A 599 -15.75 -0.60 -26.58
CA PRO A 599 -16.74 0.36 -27.10
C PRO A 599 -17.34 1.28 -26.02
N HIS A 600 -17.42 0.78 -24.79
CA HIS A 600 -18.01 1.50 -23.66
C HIS A 600 -16.96 1.86 -22.61
N ARG A 601 -17.41 2.27 -21.42
CA ARG A 601 -16.50 2.59 -20.32
C ARG A 601 -15.95 1.31 -19.67
N LEU A 602 -14.63 1.16 -19.70
CA LEU A 602 -13.88 0.13 -18.97
C LEU A 602 -13.06 0.79 -17.87
N ASP A 603 -13.18 0.37 -16.61
CA ASP A 603 -12.34 0.87 -15.51
C ASP A 603 -11.81 -0.25 -14.61
N LEU A 604 -10.59 -0.04 -14.09
CA LEU A 604 -9.92 -0.91 -13.14
C LEU A 604 -9.92 -0.31 -11.73
N PHE A 605 -10.21 -1.13 -10.73
CA PHE A 605 -10.17 -0.82 -9.31
C PHE A 605 -9.28 -1.83 -8.61
N GLU A 606 -8.20 -1.33 -8.01
CA GLU A 606 -7.19 -2.19 -7.39
C GLU A 606 -7.22 -2.02 -5.89
N GLU A 607 -7.58 -3.10 -5.22
CA GLU A 607 -7.61 -3.16 -3.76
C GLU A 607 -6.34 -3.83 -3.27
N TYR A 608 -5.20 -3.41 -3.83
CA TYR A 608 -3.92 -4.06 -3.54
C TYR A 608 -3.51 -3.83 -2.09
N GLN A 609 -3.58 -4.91 -1.31
CA GLN A 609 -3.31 -4.96 0.13
C GLN A 609 -2.06 -5.83 0.34
N ILE A 610 -0.91 -5.20 0.60
CA ILE A 610 0.43 -5.83 0.58
C ILE A 610 0.80 -6.53 1.90
N TRP A 611 -0.14 -6.70 2.83
CA TRP A 611 0.17 -7.13 4.19
C TRP A 611 0.28 -8.62 4.42
#